data_AF-A0A652YST0-F1
#
_entry.id   AF-A0A652YST0-F1
#
_cell.length_a   1.000
_cell.length_b   1.000
_cell.length_c   1.000
_cell.angle_alpha   90.00
_cell.angle_beta   90.00
_cell.angle_gamma   90.00
#
_symmetry.space_group_name_H-M   'P 1'
#
loop_
_entity.id
_entity.type
_entity.pdbx_description
1 polymer ?
#
loop_
_entity_poly.entity_id
_entity_poly.type
_entity_poly.pdbx_seq_one_letter_code
_entity_poly.pdbx_strand_id
1 'polypeptide(L)'
;MSFLYNIFVVIHLLGMAALVGSYFTVLKAPKITEVMVWGARLQFLSGLIIVGLGEGALDKNYIHAKIAVKLVLSLAIVALAEITRARQKKGQPNPNLVHVVGGLSVVTVFVAALWT
;
A
#
# COMPACT_ATOMS: atom_id res chain seq x y z
N MET A 1 -4.44 22.58 -9.03
CA MET A 1 -4.33 21.11 -8.96
C MET A 1 -3.13 20.62 -8.14
N SER A 2 -2.00 21.35 -8.10
CA SER A 2 -0.80 20.94 -7.36
C SER A 2 -1.00 20.80 -5.84
N PHE A 3 -1.78 21.67 -5.22
CA PHE A 3 -2.12 21.55 -3.79
C PHE A 3 -2.87 20.25 -3.48
N LEU A 4 -3.89 19.92 -4.28
CA LEU A 4 -4.66 18.69 -4.13
C LEU A 4 -3.78 17.44 -4.36
N TYR A 5 -2.93 17.48 -5.39
CA TYR A 5 -1.92 16.43 -5.63
C TYR A 5 -1.03 16.24 -4.39
N ASN A 6 -0.50 17.32 -3.81
CA ASN A 6 0.34 17.25 -2.62
C ASN A 6 -0.40 16.72 -1.39
N ILE A 7 -1.68 17.06 -1.20
CA ILE A 7 -2.52 16.45 -0.17
C ILE A 7 -2.58 14.94 -0.35
N PHE A 8 -2.83 14.46 -1.57
CA PHE A 8 -2.87 13.02 -1.82
C PHE A 8 -1.51 12.36 -1.66
N VAL A 9 -0.41 13.04 -2.00
CA VAL A 9 0.95 12.56 -1.68
C VAL A 9 1.13 12.38 -0.17
N VAL A 10 0.69 13.34 0.66
CA VAL A 10 0.73 13.21 2.12
C VAL A 10 -0.12 12.03 2.60
N ILE A 11 -1.36 11.91 2.12
CA ILE A 11 -2.26 10.79 2.44
C ILE A 11 -1.61 9.46 2.04
N HIS A 12 -0.95 9.40 0.88
CA HIS A 12 -0.24 8.23 0.42
C HIS A 12 0.89 7.88 1.40
N LEU A 13 1.74 8.83 1.76
CA LEU A 13 2.82 8.59 2.72
C LEU A 13 2.29 8.13 4.10
N LEU A 14 1.21 8.72 4.60
CA LEU A 14 0.56 8.27 5.84
C LEU A 14 -0.05 6.88 5.71
N GLY A 15 -0.66 6.54 4.58
CA GLY A 15 -1.16 5.19 4.29
C GLY A 15 -0.04 4.15 4.23
N MET A 16 1.11 4.51 3.66
CA MET A 16 2.31 3.67 3.66
C MET A 16 2.82 3.47 5.09
N ALA A 17 2.92 4.53 5.89
CA ALA A 17 3.34 4.46 7.28
C ALA A 17 2.37 3.60 8.12
N ALA A 18 1.05 3.70 7.90
CA ALA A 18 0.06 2.86 8.55
C ALA A 18 0.22 1.39 8.19
N LEU A 19 0.44 1.08 6.90
CA LEU A 19 0.59 -0.29 6.41
C LEU A 19 1.90 -0.94 6.88
N VAL A 20 3.04 -0.30 6.64
CA VAL A 20 4.37 -0.82 6.97
C VAL A 20 4.62 -0.72 8.48
N GLY A 21 4.28 0.40 9.09
CA GLY A 21 4.45 0.60 10.53
C GLY A 21 3.62 -0.38 11.34
N SER A 22 2.35 -0.61 10.99
CA SER A 22 1.54 -1.60 11.70
C SER A 22 1.99 -3.05 11.43
N TYR A 23 2.68 -3.34 10.33
CA TYR A 23 3.30 -4.64 10.15
C TYR A 23 4.42 -4.87 11.17
N PHE A 24 5.27 -3.86 11.38
CA PHE A 24 6.38 -3.96 12.33
C PHE A 24 5.92 -4.16 13.79
N THR A 25 4.73 -3.66 14.17
CA THR A 25 4.19 -3.89 15.51
C THR A 25 3.74 -5.32 15.76
N VAL A 26 3.49 -6.12 14.72
CA VAL A 26 2.97 -7.49 14.83
C VAL A 26 3.99 -8.57 14.45
N LEU A 27 5.27 -8.23 14.24
CA LEU A 27 6.31 -9.19 13.80
C LEU A 27 6.44 -10.41 14.72
N LYS A 28 6.34 -10.22 16.04
CA LYS A 28 6.47 -11.29 17.04
C LYS A 28 5.19 -12.10 17.25
N ALA A 29 4.05 -11.55 16.85
CA ALA A 29 2.74 -12.15 17.01
C ALA A 29 1.87 -11.79 15.78
N PRO A 30 2.10 -12.44 14.63
CA PRO A 30 1.53 -12.00 13.37
C PRO A 30 0.01 -12.03 13.39
N LYS A 31 -0.58 -10.84 13.25
CA LYS A 31 -2.01 -10.62 13.25
C LYS A 31 -2.32 -9.49 12.28
N ILE A 32 -3.24 -9.69 11.33
CA ILE A 32 -3.66 -8.59 10.47
C ILE A 32 -4.45 -7.59 11.31
N THR A 33 -3.99 -6.34 11.32
CA THR A 33 -4.63 -5.25 12.06
C THR A 33 -5.58 -4.48 11.13
N GLU A 34 -6.57 -3.78 11.71
CA GLU A 34 -7.41 -2.87 10.92
C GLU A 34 -6.60 -1.71 10.33
N VAL A 35 -5.52 -1.28 11.01
CA VAL A 35 -4.62 -0.23 10.52
C VAL A 35 -3.87 -0.69 9.27
N MET A 36 -3.38 -1.94 9.22
CA MET A 36 -2.76 -2.50 8.01
C MET A 36 -3.75 -2.52 6.83
N VAL A 37 -4.98 -2.94 7.08
CA VAL A 37 -6.01 -3.08 6.03
C VAL A 37 -6.40 -1.70 5.47
N TRP A 38 -6.65 -0.72 6.32
CA TRP A 38 -6.92 0.65 5.87
C TRP A 38 -5.69 1.30 5.22
N GLY A 39 -4.48 1.03 5.72
CA GLY A 39 -3.24 1.45 5.09
C GLY A 39 -3.10 0.92 3.65
N ALA A 40 -3.41 -0.37 3.43
CA ALA A 40 -3.40 -0.99 2.10
C ALA A 40 -4.44 -0.36 1.15
N ARG A 41 -5.67 -0.12 1.62
CA ARG A 41 -6.72 0.56 0.84
C ARG A 41 -6.30 1.98 0.47
N LEU A 42 -5.81 2.74 1.44
CA LEU A 42 -5.33 4.11 1.23
C LEU A 42 -4.19 4.12 0.22
N GLN A 43 -3.23 3.21 0.33
CA GLN A 43 -2.11 3.10 -0.61
C GLN A 43 -2.57 2.87 -2.05
N PHE A 44 -3.48 1.92 -2.27
CA PHE A 44 -4.03 1.64 -3.60
C PHE A 44 -4.80 2.85 -4.16
N LEU A 45 -5.76 3.39 -3.40
CA LEU A 45 -6.63 4.48 -3.86
C LEU A 45 -5.87 5.79 -4.07
N SER A 46 -5.05 6.20 -3.10
CA SER A 46 -4.25 7.43 -3.24
C SER A 46 -3.22 7.32 -4.36
N GLY A 47 -2.65 6.13 -4.60
CA GLY A 47 -1.75 5.89 -5.72
C GLY A 47 -2.41 6.15 -7.08
N LEU A 48 -3.63 5.62 -7.28
CA LEU A 48 -4.42 5.89 -8.49
C LEU A 48 -4.72 7.38 -8.67
N ILE A 49 -5.10 8.06 -7.59
CA ILE A 49 -5.43 9.50 -7.63
C ILE A 49 -4.18 10.35 -7.95
N ILE A 50 -3.03 10.04 -7.34
CA ILE A 50 -1.77 10.77 -7.60
C ILE A 50 -1.35 10.64 -9.06
N VAL A 51 -1.43 9.42 -9.63
CA VAL A 51 -1.08 9.20 -11.04
C VAL A 51 -2.06 9.96 -11.94
N GLY A 52 -3.37 9.81 -11.70
CA GLY A 52 -4.40 10.49 -12.49
C GLY A 52 -4.31 12.01 -12.44
N LEU A 53 -4.08 12.61 -11.27
CA LEU A 53 -3.87 14.06 -11.14
C LEU A 53 -2.54 14.51 -11.78
N GLY A 54 -1.51 13.69 -11.69
CA GLY A 54 -0.19 13.97 -12.25
C GLY A 54 -0.20 14.03 -13.77
N GLU A 55 -0.76 13.00 -14.41
CA GLU A 55 -0.82 12.89 -15.87
C GLU A 55 -1.93 13.79 -16.44
N GLY A 56 -3.09 13.84 -15.79
CA GLY A 56 -4.27 14.53 -16.33
C GLY A 56 -4.34 16.03 -16.10
N ALA A 57 -3.54 16.59 -15.18
CA ALA A 57 -3.65 18.01 -14.82
C ALA A 57 -2.33 18.72 -14.46
N LEU A 58 -1.20 18.01 -14.42
CA LEU A 58 0.08 18.57 -13.96
C LEU A 58 1.26 18.23 -14.89
N ASP A 59 0.99 17.67 -16.08
CA ASP A 59 1.97 17.29 -17.10
C ASP A 59 3.18 16.51 -16.54
N LYS A 60 2.93 15.66 -15.54
CA LYS A 60 3.99 14.86 -14.91
C LYS A 60 4.39 13.71 -15.80
N ASN A 61 5.68 13.61 -16.09
CA ASN A 61 6.27 12.47 -16.77
C ASN A 61 6.63 11.36 -15.77
N TYR A 62 5.94 10.23 -15.86
CA TYR A 62 6.19 9.06 -15.03
C TYR A 62 6.88 7.94 -15.83
N ILE A 63 7.69 7.15 -15.15
CA ILE A 63 8.14 5.86 -15.68
C ILE A 63 6.96 4.89 -15.57
N HIS A 64 6.19 4.71 -16.65
CA HIS A 64 4.97 3.90 -16.61
C HIS A 64 5.23 2.45 -16.17
N ALA A 65 6.40 1.88 -16.45
CA ALA A 65 6.79 0.56 -15.94
C ALA A 65 6.82 0.53 -14.39
N LYS A 66 7.40 1.56 -13.77
CA LYS A 66 7.42 1.71 -12.30
C LYS A 66 6.01 1.88 -11.73
N ILE A 67 5.15 2.64 -12.42
CA ILE A 67 3.75 2.82 -12.02
C ILE A 67 2.97 1.50 -12.12
N ALA A 68 3.12 0.76 -13.22
CA ALA A 68 2.47 -0.53 -13.41
C ALA A 68 2.86 -1.54 -12.32
N VAL A 69 4.16 -1.65 -12.00
CA VAL A 69 4.65 -2.52 -10.92
C VAL A 69 4.04 -2.12 -9.57
N LYS A 70 4.04 -0.83 -9.23
CA LYS A 70 3.42 -0.34 -7.99
C LYS A 70 1.92 -0.61 -7.93
N LEU A 71 1.22 -0.44 -9.05
CA LEU A 71 -0.21 -0.71 -9.15
C LEU A 71 -0.51 -2.18 -8.90
N VAL A 72 0.19 -3.09 -9.57
CA VAL A 72 0.01 -4.55 -9.39
C VAL A 72 0.33 -4.95 -7.95
N LEU A 73 1.44 -4.48 -7.39
CA LEU A 73 1.81 -4.79 -6.00
C LEU A 73 0.79 -4.26 -5.01
N SER A 74 0.35 -3.00 -5.13
CA SER A 74 -0.65 -2.43 -4.21
C SER A 74 -2.00 -3.14 -4.29
N LEU A 75 -2.43 -3.54 -5.50
CA LEU A 75 -3.65 -4.34 -5.68
C LEU A 75 -3.53 -5.73 -5.02
N ALA A 76 -2.39 -6.40 -5.21
CA ALA A 76 -2.12 -7.68 -4.56
C ALA A 76 -2.11 -7.55 -3.02
N ILE A 77 -1.48 -6.49 -2.49
CA ILE A 77 -1.41 -6.22 -1.04
C ILE A 77 -2.81 -6.00 -0.47
N VAL A 78 -3.65 -5.15 -1.07
CA VAL A 78 -5.00 -4.90 -0.53
C VAL A 78 -5.87 -6.15 -0.60
N ALA A 79 -5.79 -6.93 -1.69
CA ALA A 79 -6.49 -8.21 -1.81
C ALA A 79 -6.06 -9.21 -0.73
N LEU A 80 -4.75 -9.40 -0.54
CA LEU A 80 -4.20 -10.30 0.48
C LEU A 80 -4.56 -9.82 1.90
N ALA A 81 -4.54 -8.52 2.16
CA ALA A 81 -4.94 -7.96 3.45
C ALA A 81 -6.41 -8.26 3.77
N GLU A 82 -7.33 -8.07 2.81
CA GLU A 82 -8.75 -8.41 2.98
C GLU A 82 -8.98 -9.91 3.15
N ILE A 83 -8.33 -10.74 2.34
CA ILE A 83 -8.42 -12.21 2.45
C ILE A 83 -7.93 -12.67 3.83
N THR A 84 -6.79 -12.14 4.29
CA THR A 84 -6.21 -12.46 5.60
C THR A 84 -7.14 -12.03 6.72
N ARG A 85 -7.74 -10.83 6.61
CA ARG A 85 -8.72 -10.31 7.57
C ARG A 85 -9.97 -11.17 7.61
N ALA A 86 -10.50 -11.58 6.46
CA ALA A 86 -11.67 -12.44 6.38
C ALA A 86 -11.42 -13.82 7.01
N ARG A 87 -10.26 -14.42 6.74
CA ARG A 87 -9.83 -15.67 7.38
C ARG A 87 -9.68 -15.55 8.89
N GLN A 88 -9.03 -14.47 9.36
CA GLN A 88 -8.87 -14.19 10.79
C GLN A 88 -10.24 -14.05 11.49
N LYS A 89 -11.21 -13.35 10.88
CA LYS A 89 -12.58 -13.22 11.43
C LYS A 89 -13.33 -14.56 11.50
N LYS A 90 -12.97 -15.54 10.65
CA LYS A 90 -13.51 -16.90 10.67
C LYS A 90 -12.78 -17.84 11.64
N GLY A 91 -11.88 -17.33 12.48
CA GLY A 91 -11.09 -18.15 13.40
C GLY A 91 -10.00 -18.98 12.72
N GLN A 92 -9.61 -18.62 11.49
CA GLN A 92 -8.57 -19.30 10.71
C GLN A 92 -7.37 -18.37 10.47
N PRO A 93 -6.66 -17.91 11.52
CA PRO A 93 -5.51 -17.02 11.35
C PRO A 93 -4.42 -17.72 10.54
N ASN A 94 -3.75 -16.97 9.66
CA ASN A 94 -2.61 -17.46 8.90
C ASN A 94 -1.44 -16.47 9.04
N PRO A 95 -0.49 -16.74 9.95
CA PRO A 95 0.67 -15.87 10.18
C PRO A 95 1.50 -15.60 8.92
N ASN A 96 1.64 -16.60 8.04
CA ASN A 96 2.41 -16.47 6.80
C ASN A 96 1.77 -15.42 5.87
N LEU A 97 0.44 -15.38 5.77
CA LEU A 97 -0.24 -14.35 4.97
C LEU A 97 -0.02 -12.94 5.52
N VAL A 98 0.06 -12.77 6.84
CA VAL A 98 0.40 -11.48 7.46
C VAL A 98 1.81 -11.04 7.07
N HIS A 99 2.79 -11.96 7.11
CA HIS A 99 4.15 -11.68 6.67
C HIS A 99 4.25 -11.41 5.17
N VAL A 100 3.45 -12.08 4.32
CA VAL A 100 3.41 -11.78 2.88
C VAL A 100 2.88 -10.37 2.65
N VAL A 101 1.78 -9.97 3.31
CA VAL A 101 1.24 -8.60 3.20
C VAL A 101 2.28 -7.56 3.63
N GLY A 102 2.93 -7.77 4.78
CA GLY A 102 3.95 -6.87 5.30
C GLY A 102 5.25 -6.85 4.49
N GLY A 103 5.70 -8.01 4.01
CA GLY A 103 6.90 -8.13 3.18
C GLY A 103 6.70 -7.45 1.84
N LEU A 104 5.57 -7.69 1.17
CA LEU A 104 5.23 -7.01 -0.08
C LEU A 104 5.10 -5.50 0.12
N SER A 105 4.56 -5.03 1.25
CA SER A 105 4.49 -3.59 1.53
C SER A 105 5.86 -2.95 1.75
N VAL A 106 6.85 -3.66 2.29
CA VAL A 106 8.24 -3.19 2.34
C VAL A 106 8.87 -3.17 0.94
N VAL A 107 8.58 -4.19 0.11
CA VAL A 107 9.06 -4.23 -1.29
C VAL A 107 8.55 -3.02 -2.07
N THR A 108 7.30 -2.57 -1.88
CA THR A 108 6.80 -1.37 -2.59
C THR A 108 7.55 -0.10 -2.18
N VAL A 109 8.05 0.00 -0.94
CA VAL A 109 8.92 1.10 -0.50
C VAL A 109 10.25 1.07 -1.24
N PHE A 110 10.89 -0.10 -1.37
CA PHE A 110 12.11 -0.23 -2.16
C PHE A 110 11.88 0.12 -3.64
N VAL A 111 10.81 -0.37 -4.25
CA VAL A 111 10.43 0.03 -5.62
C VAL A 111 10.23 1.54 -5.72
N ALA A 112 9.61 2.17 -4.71
CA ALA A 112 9.40 3.61 -4.70
C ALA A 112 10.72 4.39 -4.66
N ALA A 113 11.62 4.00 -3.75
CA ALA A 113 12.81 4.77 -3.40
C ALA A 113 14.04 4.44 -4.26
N LEU A 114 14.21 3.19 -4.70
CA LEU A 114 15.44 2.71 -5.33
C LEU A 114 15.36 2.58 -6.86
N TRP A 115 14.15 2.50 -7.44
CA TRP A 115 14.00 2.44 -8.90
C TRP A 115 14.16 3.84 -9.51
N THR A 116 15.26 4.06 -10.23
CA THR A 116 15.57 5.29 -11.00
C THR A 116 15.26 5.14 -12.48
#